data_AF-A0A2B7WPH3-F1
#
_entry.id   AF-A0A2B7WPH3-F1
#
_cell.length_a   1.000
_cell.length_b   1.000
_cell.length_c   1.000
_cell.angle_alpha   90.00
_cell.angle_beta   90.00
_cell.angle_gamma   90.00
#
_symmetry.space_group_name_H-M   'P 1'
#
loop_
_entity.id
_entity.type
_entity.pdbx_description
1 polymer ?
#
loop_
_entity_poly.entity_id
_entity_poly.type
_entity_poly.pdbx_seq_one_letter_code
_entity_poly.pdbx_strand_id
1 'polypeptide(L)'
;MEAGKANGPAAKVSHVNLMTDTMIANLSPDALRVVLRSMLAADENGQLTNKLQHHVQKYLQHDLQKTSIPALFSATENSSSASSTPTPELAKLRSLSSSLLGSGLPFESLQLLAAVVRQSQGLSPNEISPGGRQLVAVLAAVDGDLVQALTAVQKIATISSGGKGRMSTDERQVLLSLRADLEDCKRQSEGKDAEFMFERGSTMLDSVLSTVPK
;
A
#
# COMPACT_ATOMS: atom_id res chain seq x y z
N MET A 1 -34.85 -33.86 38.43
CA MET A 1 -34.08 -32.59 38.37
C MET A 1 -32.70 -32.92 37.83
N GLU A 2 -32.50 -32.86 36.51
CA GLU A 2 -31.16 -32.86 35.93
C GLU A 2 -30.73 -31.41 35.74
N ALA A 3 -29.83 -30.96 36.61
CA ALA A 3 -29.19 -29.66 36.51
C ALA A 3 -27.90 -29.79 35.70
N GLY A 4 -27.77 -28.93 34.69
CA GLY A 4 -26.49 -28.28 34.42
C GLY A 4 -25.48 -29.02 33.55
N LYS A 5 -25.83 -29.36 32.30
CA LYS A 5 -24.83 -29.35 31.22
C LYS A 5 -24.61 -27.90 30.78
N ALA A 6 -23.81 -27.18 31.57
CA ALA A 6 -23.49 -25.78 31.33
C ALA A 6 -22.65 -25.61 30.05
N ASN A 7 -23.01 -24.56 29.33
CA ASN A 7 -22.60 -24.13 28.00
C ASN A 7 -21.11 -23.68 27.93
N GLY A 8 -20.18 -24.59 28.22
CA GLY A 8 -18.74 -24.30 28.39
C GLY A 8 -18.03 -23.58 27.22
N PRO A 9 -18.29 -23.91 25.94
CA PRO A 9 -17.69 -23.21 24.81
C PRO A 9 -18.29 -21.81 24.59
N ALA A 10 -19.62 -21.68 24.70
CA ALA A 10 -20.34 -20.43 24.47
C ALA A 10 -20.04 -19.39 25.54
N ALA A 11 -19.93 -19.81 26.81
CA ALA A 11 -19.54 -18.94 27.92
C ALA A 11 -18.09 -18.44 27.78
N LYS A 12 -17.17 -19.29 27.31
CA LYS A 12 -15.77 -18.91 27.04
C LYS A 12 -15.65 -17.92 25.89
N VAL A 13 -16.37 -18.13 24.79
CA VAL A 13 -16.40 -17.20 23.66
C VAL A 13 -17.02 -15.85 24.06
N SER A 14 -18.12 -15.86 24.82
CA SER A 14 -18.75 -14.64 25.34
C SER A 14 -17.80 -13.84 26.25
N HIS A 15 -17.07 -14.51 27.15
CA HIS A 15 -16.09 -13.86 28.02
C HIS A 15 -14.88 -13.30 27.24
N VAL A 16 -14.37 -14.02 26.24
CA VAL A 16 -13.28 -13.54 25.38
C VAL A 16 -13.69 -12.31 24.58
N ASN A 17 -14.94 -12.25 24.11
CA ASN A 17 -15.47 -11.09 23.41
C ASN A 17 -15.54 -9.88 24.36
N LEU A 18 -16.09 -10.04 25.57
CA LEU A 18 -16.15 -8.95 26.55
C LEU A 18 -14.76 -8.41 26.93
N MET A 19 -13.78 -9.30 27.16
CA MET A 19 -12.41 -8.90 27.48
C MET A 19 -11.79 -8.11 26.34
N THR A 20 -11.90 -8.62 25.11
CA THR A 20 -11.34 -7.99 23.91
C THR A 20 -11.99 -6.64 23.64
N ASP A 21 -13.32 -6.55 23.71
CA ASP A 21 -14.08 -5.33 23.49
C ASP A 21 -13.74 -4.25 24.54
N THR A 22 -13.62 -4.66 25.81
CA THR A 22 -13.22 -3.75 26.88
C THR A 22 -11.81 -3.22 26.66
N MET A 23 -10.86 -4.06 26.24
CA MET A 23 -9.51 -3.62 25.91
C MET A 23 -9.50 -2.66 24.72
N ILE A 24 -10.21 -2.97 23.63
CA ILE A 24 -10.30 -2.11 22.44
C ILE A 24 -10.90 -0.75 22.79
N ALA A 25 -11.94 -0.73 23.63
CA ALA A 25 -12.64 0.50 24.01
C ALA A 25 -11.84 1.41 24.96
N ASN A 26 -10.95 0.86 25.78
CA ASN A 26 -10.32 1.59 26.89
C ASN A 26 -8.80 1.75 26.77
N LEU A 27 -8.11 0.92 25.99
CA LEU A 27 -6.67 1.06 25.77
C LEU A 27 -6.38 2.10 24.69
N SER A 28 -5.28 2.84 24.87
CA SER A 28 -4.78 3.73 23.82
C SER A 28 -4.29 2.90 22.61
N PRO A 29 -4.26 3.49 21.40
CA PRO A 29 -3.70 2.83 20.23
C PRO A 29 -2.25 2.36 20.44
N ASP A 30 -1.44 3.09 21.21
CA ASP A 30 -0.08 2.69 21.53
C ASP A 30 -0.02 1.47 22.45
N ALA A 31 -0.87 1.43 23.47
CA ALA A 31 -0.98 0.25 24.34
C ALA A 31 -1.42 -0.99 23.54
N LEU A 32 -2.41 -0.85 22.65
CA LEU A 32 -2.83 -1.94 21.76
C LEU A 32 -1.70 -2.41 20.83
N ARG A 33 -0.91 -1.49 20.27
CA ARG A 33 0.26 -1.82 19.45
C ARG A 33 1.31 -2.60 20.24
N VAL A 34 1.58 -2.22 21.49
CA VAL A 34 2.53 -2.93 22.36
C VAL A 34 2.04 -4.34 22.64
N VAL A 35 0.78 -4.50 23.04
CA VAL A 35 0.19 -5.83 23.31
C VAL A 35 0.25 -6.70 22.06
N LEU A 36 -0.20 -6.19 20.91
CA LEU A 36 -0.19 -6.95 19.65
C LEU A 36 1.23 -7.37 19.24
N ARG A 37 2.21 -6.46 19.32
CA ARG A 37 3.61 -6.79 19.01
C ARG A 37 4.17 -7.84 19.96
N SER A 38 3.89 -7.75 21.26
CA SER A 38 4.31 -8.75 22.24
C SER A 38 3.69 -10.12 21.96
N MET A 39 2.41 -10.16 21.58
CA MET A 39 1.75 -11.41 21.19
C MET A 39 2.37 -12.04 19.94
N LEU A 40 2.67 -11.23 18.92
CA LEU A 40 3.32 -11.69 17.70
C LEU A 40 4.78 -12.10 17.92
N ALA A 41 5.51 -11.40 18.80
CA ALA A 41 6.88 -11.76 19.15
C ALA A 41 6.96 -13.09 19.93
N ALA A 42 5.93 -13.41 20.72
CA ALA A 42 5.81 -14.68 21.43
C ALA A 42 5.24 -15.83 20.57
N ASP A 43 4.91 -15.58 19.30
CA ASP A 43 4.32 -16.57 18.39
C ASP A 43 5.41 -17.48 17.78
N GLU A 44 5.95 -18.39 18.59
CA GLU A 44 7.04 -19.31 18.19
C GLU A 44 6.74 -20.13 16.92
N ASN A 45 5.46 -20.46 16.69
CA ASN A 45 5.02 -21.28 15.56
C ASN A 45 4.44 -20.46 14.40
N GLY A 46 4.44 -19.13 14.47
CA GLY A 46 3.92 -18.24 13.42
C GLY A 46 2.40 -18.33 13.18
N GLN A 47 1.64 -19.03 14.02
CA GLN A 47 0.21 -19.26 13.78
C GLN A 47 -0.62 -17.99 13.98
N LEU A 48 -0.29 -17.20 15.00
CA LEU A 48 -0.98 -15.95 15.28
C LEU A 48 -0.68 -14.92 14.20
N THR A 49 0.57 -14.83 13.77
CA THR A 49 1.04 -13.94 12.72
C THR A 49 0.32 -14.22 11.41
N ASN A 50 0.26 -15.49 10.99
CA ASN A 50 -0.44 -15.89 9.77
C ASN A 50 -1.95 -15.60 9.84
N LYS A 51 -2.59 -15.87 10.98
CA LYS A 51 -4.02 -15.56 11.16
C LYS A 51 -4.30 -14.07 11.13
N LEU A 52 -3.48 -13.28 11.83
CA LEU A 52 -3.60 -11.82 11.82
C LEU A 52 -3.44 -11.29 10.39
N GLN A 53 -2.38 -11.71 9.69
CA GLN A 53 -2.13 -11.32 8.31
C GLN A 53 -3.33 -11.68 7.42
N HIS A 54 -3.85 -12.91 7.50
CA HIS A 54 -5.01 -13.34 6.73
C HIS A 54 -6.25 -12.47 7.00
N HIS A 55 -6.54 -12.14 8.25
CA HIS A 55 -7.68 -11.28 8.59
C HIS A 55 -7.49 -9.84 8.11
N VAL A 56 -6.27 -9.29 8.20
CA VAL A 56 -5.94 -7.96 7.68
C VAL A 56 -6.07 -7.92 6.16
N GLN A 57 -5.50 -8.91 5.46
CA GLN A 57 -5.62 -9.03 4.00
C GLN A 57 -7.08 -9.09 3.57
N LYS A 58 -7.89 -9.94 4.22
CA LYS A 58 -9.32 -10.05 3.92
C LYS A 58 -10.07 -8.73 4.13
N TYR A 59 -9.76 -8.02 5.21
CA TYR A 59 -10.34 -6.70 5.48
C TYR A 59 -9.97 -5.69 4.39
N LEU A 60 -8.68 -5.58 4.07
CA LEU A 60 -8.16 -4.63 3.08
C LEU A 60 -8.66 -4.93 1.66
N GLN A 61 -8.71 -6.20 1.25
CA GLN A 61 -9.24 -6.59 -0.06
C GLN A 61 -10.72 -6.26 -0.20
N HIS A 62 -11.51 -6.44 0.86
CA HIS A 62 -12.91 -6.04 0.87
C HIS A 62 -13.08 -4.51 0.87
N ASP A 63 -12.19 -3.77 1.53
CA ASP A 63 -12.18 -2.31 1.49
C ASP A 63 -11.79 -1.76 0.10
N LEU A 64 -10.82 -2.39 -0.56
CA LEU A 64 -10.43 -2.10 -1.94
C LEU A 64 -11.59 -2.22 -2.92
N GLN A 65 -12.43 -3.24 -2.77
CA GLN A 65 -13.62 -3.43 -3.63
C GLN A 65 -14.62 -2.27 -3.54
N LYS A 66 -14.60 -1.51 -2.45
CA LYS A 66 -15.48 -0.36 -2.21
C LYS A 66 -14.81 0.98 -2.50
N THR A 67 -13.49 0.97 -2.65
CA THR A 67 -12.69 2.17 -2.81
C THR A 67 -12.71 2.60 -4.27
N SER A 68 -13.29 3.76 -4.55
CA SER A 68 -13.06 4.46 -5.81
C SER A 68 -11.84 5.36 -5.66
N ILE A 69 -10.97 5.41 -6.66
CA ILE A 69 -9.79 6.30 -6.64
C ILE A 69 -10.26 7.74 -6.90
N PRO A 70 -10.16 8.66 -5.92
CA PRO A 70 -10.58 10.05 -6.10
C PRO A 70 -9.52 10.86 -6.85
N ALA A 71 -9.79 12.16 -7.04
CA ALA A 71 -8.77 13.11 -7.49
C ALA A 71 -7.68 13.28 -6.41
N LEU A 72 -6.45 12.92 -6.75
CA LEU A 72 -5.29 12.93 -5.85
C LEU A 72 -4.54 14.26 -5.88
N PHE A 73 -4.79 15.06 -6.91
CA PHE A 73 -4.21 16.37 -7.10
C PHE A 73 -5.32 17.36 -7.48
N SER A 74 -5.23 18.58 -6.94
CA SER A 74 -6.09 19.70 -7.31
C SER A 74 -5.31 20.70 -8.13
N ALA A 75 -5.88 21.15 -9.24
CA ALA A 75 -5.39 22.32 -9.95
C ALA A 75 -5.95 23.58 -9.29
N THR A 76 -5.08 24.49 -8.87
CA THR A 76 -5.51 25.84 -8.46
C THR A 76 -5.20 26.79 -9.60
N GLU A 77 -6.25 27.30 -10.24
CA GLU A 77 -6.14 28.39 -11.23
C GLU A 77 -6.03 29.72 -10.50
N ASN A 78 -4.79 30.09 -10.15
CA ASN A 78 -4.51 31.47 -9.79
C ASN A 78 -4.11 32.20 -11.08
N SER A 79 -4.59 33.44 -11.27
CA SER A 79 -4.60 34.22 -12.52
C SER A 79 -3.26 34.48 -13.24
N SER A 80 -2.17 33.80 -12.87
CA SER A 80 -0.84 33.90 -13.48
C SER A 80 -0.03 32.59 -13.50
N SER A 81 -0.48 31.49 -12.87
CA SER A 81 0.17 30.17 -12.99
C SER A 81 -0.74 29.05 -12.48
N ALA A 82 -0.97 28.03 -13.30
CA ALA A 82 -1.60 26.79 -12.84
C ALA A 82 -0.65 26.09 -11.86
N SER A 83 -1.06 25.95 -10.60
CA SER A 83 -0.30 25.24 -9.57
C SER A 83 -1.10 24.03 -9.12
N SER A 84 -0.46 22.86 -9.14
CA SER A 84 -1.06 21.63 -8.63
C SER A 84 -0.65 21.37 -7.20
N THR A 85 -1.58 20.92 -6.37
CA THR A 85 -1.33 20.59 -4.96
C THR A 85 -1.88 19.20 -4.61
N PRO A 86 -1.18 18.44 -3.73
CA PRO A 86 -1.71 17.18 -3.21
C PRO A 86 -3.03 17.36 -2.46
N THR A 87 -3.99 16.47 -2.69
CA THR A 87 -5.22 16.42 -1.89
C THR A 87 -5.04 15.56 -0.62
N PRO A 88 -5.89 15.71 0.41
CA PRO A 88 -5.89 14.80 1.57
C PRO A 88 -6.12 13.33 1.18
N GLU A 89 -6.79 13.08 0.05
CA GLU A 89 -7.03 11.72 -0.44
C GLU A 89 -5.76 11.00 -0.88
N LEU A 90 -4.74 11.73 -1.36
CA LEU A 90 -3.45 11.14 -1.66
C LEU A 90 -2.78 10.57 -0.41
N ALA A 91 -2.86 11.27 0.72
CA ALA A 91 -2.33 10.76 1.99
C ALA A 91 -3.05 9.48 2.45
N LYS A 92 -4.37 9.42 2.28
CA LYS A 92 -5.17 8.22 2.58
C LYS A 92 -4.81 7.05 1.67
N LEU A 93 -4.69 7.29 0.36
CA LEU A 93 -4.33 6.27 -0.62
C LEU A 93 -2.93 5.71 -0.35
N ARG A 94 -1.96 6.58 0.02
CA ARG A 94 -0.63 6.14 0.42
C ARG A 94 -0.66 5.28 1.69
N SER A 95 -1.41 5.69 2.71
CA SER A 95 -1.60 4.90 3.94
C SER A 95 -2.19 3.52 3.65
N LEU A 96 -3.18 3.44 2.77
CA LEU A 96 -3.76 2.18 2.31
C LEU A 96 -2.73 1.33 1.54
N SER A 97 -1.96 1.94 0.65
CA SER A 97 -0.89 1.28 -0.13
C SER A 97 0.17 0.68 0.79
N SER A 98 0.61 1.42 1.82
CA SER A 98 1.55 0.91 2.83
C SER A 98 0.93 -0.22 3.67
N SER A 99 -0.37 -0.16 3.97
CA SER A 99 -1.07 -1.20 4.72
C SER A 99 -1.18 -2.50 3.92
N LEU A 100 -1.49 -2.41 2.62
CA LEU A 100 -1.48 -3.55 1.69
C LEU A 100 -0.10 -4.18 1.61
N LEU A 101 0.93 -3.36 1.38
CA LEU A 101 2.32 -3.81 1.32
C LEU A 101 2.74 -4.52 2.61
N GLY A 102 2.49 -3.90 3.77
CA GLY A 102 2.82 -4.46 5.09
C GLY A 102 2.06 -5.74 5.43
N SER A 103 0.90 -5.96 4.81
CA SER A 103 0.12 -7.20 4.93
C SER A 103 0.49 -8.28 3.90
N GLY A 104 1.48 -8.04 3.05
CA GLY A 104 1.93 -9.00 2.04
C GLY A 104 1.09 -8.99 0.75
N LEU A 105 0.47 -7.86 0.41
CA LEU A 105 -0.29 -7.64 -0.84
C LEU A 105 0.41 -6.58 -1.71
N PRO A 106 1.62 -6.85 -2.23
CA PRO A 106 2.40 -5.84 -2.93
C PRO A 106 1.83 -5.49 -4.31
N PHE A 107 1.14 -6.40 -5.01
CA PHE A 107 0.56 -6.11 -6.32
C PHE A 107 -0.65 -5.18 -6.21
N GLU A 108 -1.52 -5.38 -5.22
CA GLU A 108 -2.62 -4.47 -4.92
C GLU A 108 -2.11 -3.10 -4.49
N SER A 109 -1.02 -3.06 -3.71
CA SER A 109 -0.32 -1.81 -3.38
C SER A 109 0.18 -1.09 -4.64
N LEU A 110 0.82 -1.81 -5.57
CA LEU A 110 1.29 -1.25 -6.84
C LEU A 110 0.16 -0.69 -7.70
N GLN A 111 -1.01 -1.32 -7.73
CA GLN A 111 -2.16 -0.80 -8.49
C GLN A 111 -2.63 0.56 -7.97
N LEU A 112 -2.61 0.78 -6.66
CA LEU A 112 -2.92 2.10 -6.07
C LEU A 112 -1.83 3.12 -6.40
N LEU A 113 -0.55 2.76 -6.27
CA LEU A 113 0.57 3.65 -6.61
C LEU A 113 0.59 4.00 -8.10
N ALA A 114 0.24 3.06 -8.99
CA ALA A 114 0.09 3.31 -10.43
C ALA A 114 -0.97 4.37 -10.72
N ALA A 115 -2.06 4.41 -9.94
CA ALA A 115 -3.06 5.48 -10.08
C ALA A 115 -2.50 6.85 -9.70
N VAL A 116 -1.59 6.93 -8.71
CA VAL A 116 -0.87 8.16 -8.39
C VAL A 116 0.01 8.59 -9.57
N VAL A 117 0.79 7.67 -10.13
CA VAL A 117 1.65 7.93 -11.29
C VAL A 117 0.82 8.47 -12.46
N ARG A 118 -0.30 7.81 -12.80
CA ARG A 118 -1.22 8.26 -13.86
C ARG A 118 -1.78 9.67 -13.62
N GLN A 119 -2.24 9.96 -12.41
CA GLN A 119 -2.79 11.29 -12.09
C GLN A 119 -1.70 12.37 -11.95
N SER A 120 -0.44 11.97 -11.76
CA SER A 120 0.69 12.90 -11.69
C SER A 120 1.26 13.29 -13.05
N GLN A 121 0.76 12.67 -14.13
CA GLN A 121 1.14 12.99 -15.49
C GLN A 121 0.85 14.47 -15.80
N GLY A 122 1.86 15.16 -16.30
CA GLY A 122 1.75 16.56 -16.70
C GLY A 122 1.75 17.57 -15.55
N LEU A 123 1.93 17.14 -14.30
CA LEU A 123 2.14 18.07 -13.19
C LEU A 123 3.49 18.78 -13.33
N SER A 124 3.49 20.10 -13.15
CA SER A 124 4.70 20.93 -13.12
C SER A 124 4.82 21.59 -11.75
N PRO A 125 5.55 20.98 -10.79
CA PRO A 125 5.71 21.57 -9.48
C PRO A 125 6.46 22.91 -9.57
N ASN A 126 5.88 23.96 -8.98
CA ASN A 126 6.57 25.23 -8.79
C ASN A 126 7.27 25.22 -7.42
N GLU A 127 8.54 24.82 -7.38
CA GLU A 127 9.34 24.70 -6.14
C GLU A 127 9.51 26.01 -5.35
N ILE A 128 9.28 27.15 -5.98
CA ILE A 128 9.29 28.46 -5.32
C ILE A 128 8.09 28.55 -4.36
N SER A 129 6.96 27.95 -4.74
CA SER A 129 5.74 27.94 -3.93
C SER A 129 5.79 26.86 -2.83
N PRO A 130 5.19 27.11 -1.64
CA PRO A 130 5.03 26.07 -0.62
C PRO A 130 4.28 24.84 -1.13
N GLY A 131 3.25 25.02 -1.97
CA GLY A 131 2.46 23.94 -2.56
C GLY A 131 3.27 23.08 -3.53
N GLY A 132 4.14 23.68 -4.35
CA GLY A 132 5.03 22.93 -5.25
C GLY A 132 6.10 22.15 -4.49
N ARG A 133 6.70 22.69 -3.42
CA ARG A 133 7.61 21.91 -2.56
C ARG A 133 6.92 20.74 -1.89
N GLN A 134 5.69 20.93 -1.43
CA GLN A 134 4.89 19.85 -0.88
C GLN A 134 4.59 18.78 -1.94
N LEU A 135 4.29 19.20 -3.17
CA LEU A 135 4.07 18.27 -4.29
C LEU A 135 5.33 17.45 -4.57
N VAL A 136 6.50 18.07 -4.73
CA VAL A 136 7.78 17.36 -4.93
C VAL A 136 8.05 16.37 -3.80
N ALA A 137 7.91 16.80 -2.54
CA ALA A 137 8.12 15.94 -1.38
C ALA A 137 7.19 14.72 -1.36
N VAL A 138 5.92 14.91 -1.73
CA VAL A 138 4.95 13.80 -1.79
C VAL A 138 5.25 12.86 -2.95
N LEU A 139 5.59 13.36 -4.13
CA LEU A 139 5.94 12.52 -5.29
C LEU A 139 7.23 11.73 -5.03
N ALA A 140 8.25 12.34 -4.44
CA ALA A 140 9.48 11.66 -4.03
C ALA A 140 9.21 10.55 -2.98
N ALA A 141 8.22 10.76 -2.12
CA ALA A 141 7.81 9.75 -1.16
C ALA A 141 7.01 8.61 -1.82
N VAL A 142 6.17 8.89 -2.82
CA VAL A 142 5.50 7.88 -3.65
C VAL A 142 6.50 7.04 -4.44
N ASP A 143 7.55 7.66 -4.99
CA ASP A 143 8.65 6.95 -5.63
C ASP A 143 9.37 5.99 -4.66
N GLY A 144 9.54 6.42 -3.40
CA GLY A 144 10.01 5.54 -2.33
C GLY A 144 9.06 4.36 -2.06
N ASP A 145 7.75 4.61 -2.02
CA ASP A 145 6.72 3.56 -1.85
C ASP A 145 6.74 2.55 -3.02
N LEU A 146 6.94 3.02 -4.26
CA LEU A 146 7.11 2.18 -5.45
C LEU A 146 8.32 1.24 -5.30
N VAL A 147 9.48 1.76 -4.89
CA VAL A 147 10.69 0.95 -4.66
C VAL A 147 10.43 -0.13 -3.62
N GLN A 148 9.75 0.20 -2.51
CA GLN A 148 9.43 -0.76 -1.46
C GLN A 148 8.49 -1.86 -1.96
N ALA A 149 7.43 -1.49 -2.68
CA ALA A 149 6.48 -2.45 -3.23
C ALA A 149 7.13 -3.36 -4.28
N LEU A 150 7.93 -2.81 -5.20
CA LEU A 150 8.69 -3.58 -6.19
C LEU A 150 9.74 -4.49 -5.55
N THR A 151 10.38 -4.06 -4.47
CA THR A 151 11.30 -4.90 -3.69
C THR A 151 10.57 -6.10 -3.09
N ALA A 152 9.35 -5.90 -2.57
CA ALA A 152 8.54 -7.01 -2.07
C ALA A 152 8.15 -7.97 -3.20
N VAL A 153 7.75 -7.46 -4.38
CA VAL A 153 7.49 -8.29 -5.57
C VAL A 153 8.73 -9.09 -5.97
N GLN A 154 9.91 -8.45 -6.00
CA GLN A 154 11.16 -9.14 -6.34
C GLN A 154 11.46 -10.28 -5.37
N LYS A 155 11.27 -10.05 -4.07
CA LYS A 155 11.44 -11.09 -3.04
C LYS A 155 10.50 -12.26 -3.27
N ILE A 156 9.23 -12.01 -3.55
CA ILE A 156 8.25 -13.07 -3.89
C ILE A 156 8.71 -13.85 -5.12
N ALA A 157 9.11 -13.16 -6.18
CA ALA A 157 9.55 -13.79 -7.43
C ALA A 157 10.83 -14.63 -7.28
N THR A 158 11.79 -14.16 -6.48
CA THR A 158 13.10 -14.82 -6.28
C THR A 158 13.06 -15.96 -5.28
N ILE A 159 12.36 -15.80 -4.15
CA ILE A 159 12.18 -16.88 -3.16
C ILE A 159 11.39 -18.05 -3.77
N SER A 160 10.45 -17.74 -4.65
CA SER A 160 9.63 -18.75 -5.33
C SER A 160 10.38 -19.59 -6.38
N SER A 161 11.60 -19.20 -6.77
CA SER A 161 12.43 -19.94 -7.73
C SER A 161 13.00 -21.27 -7.16
N GLY A 162 12.92 -21.49 -5.84
CA GLY A 162 13.27 -22.77 -5.20
C GLY A 162 12.15 -23.82 -5.18
N GLY A 163 10.96 -23.47 -5.67
CA GLY A 163 9.82 -24.38 -5.76
C GLY A 163 8.49 -23.64 -5.65
N LYS A 164 7.76 -23.55 -6.77
CA LYS A 164 6.30 -23.29 -6.86
C LYS A 164 5.72 -21.86 -6.80
N GLY A 165 6.45 -20.80 -7.14
CA GLY A 165 5.80 -19.50 -7.43
C GLY A 165 6.31 -18.85 -8.71
N ARG A 166 5.70 -19.20 -9.85
CA ARG A 166 5.83 -18.40 -11.06
C ARG A 166 4.86 -17.23 -10.91
N MET A 167 5.35 -16.01 -11.13
CA MET A 167 4.48 -14.82 -11.23
C MET A 167 3.35 -15.13 -12.21
N SER A 168 2.11 -14.91 -11.79
CA SER A 168 0.95 -15.13 -12.63
C SER A 168 0.92 -14.14 -13.79
N THR A 169 0.14 -14.46 -14.83
CA THR A 169 -0.05 -13.54 -15.97
C THR A 169 -0.65 -12.21 -15.51
N ASP A 170 -1.57 -12.23 -14.53
CA ASP A 170 -2.23 -11.04 -14.00
C ASP A 170 -1.24 -10.16 -13.22
N GLU A 171 -0.41 -10.77 -12.37
CA GLU A 171 0.66 -10.07 -11.64
C GLU A 171 1.69 -9.45 -12.58
N ARG A 172 2.07 -10.17 -13.64
CA ARG A 172 2.96 -9.64 -14.68
C ARG A 172 2.29 -8.48 -15.41
N GLN A 173 1.00 -8.57 -15.70
CA GLN A 173 0.25 -7.50 -16.35
C GLN A 173 0.22 -6.23 -15.50
N VAL A 174 0.11 -6.35 -14.17
CA VAL A 174 0.23 -5.19 -13.26
C VAL A 174 1.57 -4.47 -13.44
N LEU A 175 2.68 -5.22 -13.50
CA LEU A 175 4.02 -4.63 -13.70
C LEU A 175 4.17 -3.97 -15.07
N LEU A 176 3.64 -4.58 -16.13
CA LEU A 176 3.69 -4.03 -17.48
C LEU A 176 2.85 -2.76 -17.62
N SER A 177 1.66 -2.74 -17.01
CA SER A 177 0.80 -1.55 -16.98
C SER A 177 1.48 -0.41 -16.21
N LEU A 178 2.10 -0.70 -15.05
CA LEU A 178 2.87 0.29 -14.31
C LEU A 178 4.07 0.82 -15.13
N ARG A 179 4.74 -0.04 -15.90
CA ARG A 179 5.83 0.38 -16.78
C ARG A 179 5.34 1.38 -17.82
N ALA A 180 4.21 1.10 -18.47
CA ALA A 180 3.60 2.02 -19.43
C ALA A 180 3.24 3.36 -18.78
N ASP A 181 2.63 3.35 -17.58
CA ASP A 181 2.28 4.57 -16.85
C ASP A 181 3.51 5.43 -16.51
N LEU A 182 4.62 4.80 -16.13
CA LEU A 182 5.90 5.46 -15.83
C LEU A 182 6.58 6.00 -17.09
N GLU A 183 6.59 5.23 -18.19
CA GLU A 183 7.10 5.66 -19.50
C GLU A 183 6.31 6.87 -20.01
N ASP A 184 4.99 6.87 -19.87
CA ASP A 184 4.11 7.98 -20.24
C ASP A 184 4.40 9.23 -19.39
N CYS A 185 4.57 9.05 -18.08
CA CYS A 185 4.93 10.14 -17.18
C CYS A 185 6.31 10.72 -17.53
N LYS A 186 7.30 9.87 -17.81
CA LYS A 186 8.65 10.30 -18.22
C LYS A 186 8.62 11.12 -19.51
N ARG A 187 7.92 10.65 -20.54
CA ARG A 187 7.77 11.37 -21.81
C ARG A 187 7.14 12.75 -21.63
N GLN A 188 6.17 12.88 -20.72
CA GLN A 188 5.53 14.17 -20.43
C GLN A 188 6.44 15.13 -19.65
N SER A 189 7.26 14.62 -18.73
CA SER A 189 8.28 15.41 -18.04
C SER A 189 9.34 15.93 -19.02
N GLU A 190 9.85 15.06 -19.90
CA GLU A 190 10.84 15.42 -20.95
C GLU A 190 10.28 16.49 -21.90
N GLY A 191 9.02 16.37 -22.32
CA GLY A 191 8.38 17.38 -23.18
C GLY A 191 8.19 18.76 -22.54
N LYS A 192 8.40 18.88 -21.23
CA LYS A 192 8.27 20.13 -20.46
C LYS A 192 9.61 20.62 -19.87
N ASP A 193 10.74 20.00 -20.25
CA ASP A 193 12.04 20.20 -19.61
C ASP A 193 11.98 20.07 -18.06
N ALA A 194 11.11 19.18 -17.57
CA ALA A 194 10.93 18.91 -16.16
C ALA A 194 11.63 17.60 -15.76
N GLU A 195 12.07 17.53 -14.50
CA GLU A 195 12.67 16.32 -13.95
C GLU A 195 11.63 15.20 -13.80
N PHE A 196 12.07 13.95 -14.03
CA PHE A 196 11.24 12.77 -13.86
C PHE A 196 11.24 12.30 -12.39
N MET A 197 10.09 12.41 -11.73
CA MET A 197 9.97 12.23 -10.27
C MET A 197 10.03 10.77 -9.79
N PHE A 198 9.94 9.79 -10.69
CA PHE A 198 9.82 8.36 -10.34
C PHE A 198 11.01 7.50 -10.83
N GLU A 199 12.20 8.10 -10.89
CA GLU A 199 13.39 7.45 -11.46
C GLU A 199 13.77 6.16 -10.72
N ARG A 200 13.72 6.16 -9.38
CA ARG A 200 14.12 4.99 -8.58
C ARG A 200 13.11 3.85 -8.74
N GLY A 201 11.82 4.17 -8.71
CA GLY A 201 10.74 3.21 -8.96
C GLY A 201 10.82 2.60 -10.35
N SER A 202 11.05 3.41 -11.39
CA SER A 202 11.23 2.94 -12.76
C SER A 202 12.43 2.00 -12.89
N THR A 203 13.59 2.39 -12.36
CA THR A 203 14.81 1.57 -12.39
C THR A 203 14.61 0.24 -11.67
N MET A 204 13.93 0.27 -10.52
CA MET A 204 13.61 -0.95 -9.77
C MET A 204 12.65 -1.86 -10.55
N LEU A 205 11.66 -1.29 -11.24
CA LEU A 205 10.69 -2.05 -12.04
C LEU A 205 11.38 -2.78 -13.19
N ASP A 206 12.30 -2.12 -13.89
CA ASP A 206 13.08 -2.74 -14.97
C ASP A 206 13.95 -3.89 -14.44
N SER A 207 14.56 -3.71 -13.26
CA SER A 207 15.29 -4.77 -12.56
C SER A 207 14.41 -5.98 -12.25
N VAL A 208 13.20 -5.75 -11.69
CA VAL A 208 12.23 -6.82 -11.41
C VAL A 208 11.82 -7.55 -12.70
N LEU A 209 11.45 -6.82 -13.74
CA LEU A 209 11.00 -7.39 -15.01
C LEU A 209 12.11 -8.16 -15.74
N SER A 210 13.38 -7.79 -15.56
CA SER A 210 14.53 -8.52 -16.09
C SER A 210 14.83 -9.81 -15.34
N THR A 211 14.51 -9.85 -14.04
CA THR A 211 14.74 -11.02 -13.16
C THR A 211 13.63 -12.07 -13.31
N VAL A 212 12.42 -11.66 -13.72
CA VAL A 212 11.25 -12.55 -13.84
C VAL A 212 11.20 -13.16 -15.25
N PRO A 213 11.18 -14.51 -15.39
CA PRO A 213 11.10 -15.16 -16.69
C PRO A 213 9.84 -14.78 -17.47
N LYS A 214 9.93 -14.82 -18.80
CA LYS A 214 8.84 -14.48 -19.72
C LYS A 214 7.65 -15.45 -19.61
#